data_AF-A0A820MDH7-F1
#
_entry.id   AF-A0A820MDH7-F1
#
_cell.length_a   1.000
_cell.length_b   1.000
_cell.length_c   1.000
_cell.angle_alpha   90.00
_cell.angle_beta   90.00
_cell.angle_gamma   90.00
#
_symmetry.space_group_name_H-M   'P 1'
#
loop_
_entity.id
_entity.type
_entity.pdbx_description
1 polymer ?
#
loop_
_entity_poly.entity_id
_entity_poly.type
_entity_poly.pdbx_seq_one_letter_code
_entity_poly.pdbx_strand_id
1 'polypeptide(L)'
;MNQGNFESVEDSNALQIYFLDIKTASYIWYNLLLEILLSTDYLSSRTVHFMNLFNILENIISSDDEYSSNLISQFEQTYELQQVVYWLTSDTPLIRIVNKALHEQDINMLFTLCFLLVDIYTQLIKHQADSLNAFSYTANDEISNGKSFS
;
A
#
# COMPACT_ATOMS: atom_id res chain seq x y z
N MET A 1 -21.60 13.12 -55.04
CA MET A 1 -20.67 13.61 -53.99
C MET A 1 -21.06 12.91 -52.70
N ASN A 2 -20.29 11.90 -52.28
CA ASN A 2 -20.44 11.20 -51.00
C ASN A 2 -19.03 10.85 -50.51
N GLN A 3 -18.39 11.82 -49.87
CA GLN A 3 -17.16 11.67 -49.09
C GLN A 3 -17.44 12.41 -47.79
N GLY A 4 -17.45 11.71 -46.66
CA GLY A 4 -17.72 12.35 -45.37
C GLY A 4 -17.96 11.43 -44.18
N ASN A 5 -18.00 10.10 -44.33
CA ASN A 5 -18.35 9.21 -43.22
C ASN A 5 -17.37 8.06 -42.92
N PHE A 6 -16.23 7.97 -43.62
CA PHE A 6 -15.26 6.88 -43.41
C PHE A 6 -14.05 7.29 -42.54
N GLU A 7 -13.64 8.56 -42.53
CA GLU A 7 -12.49 9.02 -41.72
C GLU A 7 -12.79 9.05 -40.21
N SER A 8 -14.03 9.29 -39.79
CA SER A 8 -14.37 9.45 -38.37
C SER A 8 -14.36 8.16 -37.54
N VAL A 9 -14.56 7.01 -38.19
CA VAL A 9 -14.63 5.69 -37.51
C VAL A 9 -13.23 5.09 -37.34
N GLU A 10 -12.36 5.24 -38.34
CA GLU A 10 -10.97 4.79 -38.26
C GLU A 10 -10.17 5.61 -37.24
N ASP A 11 -10.38 6.93 -37.19
CA ASP A 11 -9.78 7.80 -36.17
C ASP A 11 -10.27 7.45 -34.76
N SER A 12 -11.57 7.12 -34.60
CA SER A 12 -12.12 6.71 -33.30
C SER A 12 -11.53 5.39 -32.81
N ASN A 13 -11.34 4.42 -33.71
CA ASN A 13 -10.74 3.14 -33.38
C ASN A 13 -9.23 3.27 -33.09
N ALA A 14 -8.51 4.09 -33.86
CA ALA A 14 -7.10 4.38 -33.60
C ALA A 14 -6.88 5.06 -32.24
N LEU A 15 -7.74 6.02 -31.87
CA LEU A 15 -7.73 6.66 -30.56
C LEU A 15 -8.05 5.68 -29.42
N GLN A 16 -8.98 4.76 -29.63
CA GLN A 16 -9.30 3.72 -28.65
C GLN A 16 -8.13 2.74 -28.46
N ILE A 17 -7.49 2.31 -29.54
CA ILE A 17 -6.31 1.42 -29.50
C ILE A 17 -5.16 2.13 -28.77
N TYR A 18 -4.88 3.39 -29.10
CA TYR A 18 -3.84 4.18 -28.45
C TYR A 18 -4.12 4.39 -26.95
N PHE A 19 -5.37 4.66 -26.57
CA PHE A 19 -5.78 4.81 -25.17
C PHE A 19 -5.71 3.48 -24.39
N LEU A 20 -6.04 2.36 -25.03
CA LEU A 20 -5.89 1.03 -24.47
C LEU A 20 -4.41 0.71 -24.23
N ASP A 21 -3.54 1.07 -25.16
CA ASP A 21 -2.09 0.88 -25.06
C ASP A 21 -1.50 1.73 -23.93
N ILE A 22 -1.91 3.00 -23.81
CA ILE A 22 -1.54 3.87 -22.68
C ILE A 22 -1.99 3.27 -21.35
N LYS A 23 -3.26 2.83 -21.24
CA LYS A 23 -3.76 2.23 -19.99
C LYS A 23 -3.00 0.96 -19.62
N THR A 24 -2.68 0.14 -20.62
CA THR A 24 -1.91 -1.09 -20.43
C THR A 24 -0.50 -0.75 -19.96
N ALA A 25 0.16 0.21 -20.60
CA ALA A 25 1.47 0.69 -20.19
C ALA A 25 1.44 1.25 -18.76
N SER A 26 0.48 2.12 -18.42
CA SER A 26 0.33 2.67 -17.07
C SER A 26 0.11 1.58 -16.02
N TYR A 27 -0.68 0.54 -16.32
CA TYR A 27 -0.86 -0.60 -15.45
C TYR A 27 0.44 -1.39 -15.25
N ILE A 28 1.19 -1.67 -16.33
CA ILE A 28 2.48 -2.37 -16.25
C ILE A 28 3.47 -1.57 -15.41
N TRP A 29 3.61 -0.27 -15.66
CA TRP A 29 4.49 0.60 -14.88
C TRP A 29 4.12 0.66 -13.41
N TYR A 30 2.82 0.70 -13.09
CA TYR A 30 2.35 0.67 -11.71
C TYR A 30 2.68 -0.66 -11.01
N ASN A 31 2.49 -1.80 -11.68
CA ASN A 31 2.85 -3.10 -11.11
C ASN A 31 4.36 -3.23 -10.91
N LEU A 32 5.17 -2.75 -11.86
CA LEU A 32 6.62 -2.74 -11.71
C LEU A 32 7.05 -1.87 -10.52
N LEU A 33 6.43 -0.69 -10.35
CA LEU A 33 6.68 0.17 -9.19
C LEU A 33 6.31 -0.54 -7.88
N LEU A 34 5.15 -1.20 -7.82
CA LEU A 34 4.75 -1.98 -6.65
C LEU A 34 5.74 -3.12 -6.35
N GLU A 35 6.18 -3.84 -7.37
CA GLU A 35 7.17 -4.92 -7.23
C GLU A 35 8.47 -4.39 -6.65
N ILE A 36 8.96 -3.25 -7.14
CA ILE A 36 10.18 -2.61 -6.63
C ILE A 36 9.99 -2.13 -5.18
N LEU A 37 8.84 -1.49 -4.87
CA LEU A 37 8.56 -0.98 -3.53
C LEU A 37 8.37 -2.09 -2.49
N LEU A 38 7.88 -3.25 -2.89
CA LEU A 38 7.60 -4.38 -2.01
C LEU A 38 8.73 -5.43 -1.96
N SER A 39 9.64 -5.42 -2.93
CA SER A 39 10.75 -6.37 -2.96
C SER A 39 11.85 -5.97 -1.99
N THR A 40 12.11 -6.83 -1.02
CA THR A 40 13.17 -6.67 -0.01
C THR A 40 14.58 -6.65 -0.60
N ASP A 41 14.75 -7.16 -1.82
CA ASP A 41 16.06 -7.29 -2.48
C ASP A 41 16.61 -5.95 -2.98
N TYR A 42 15.72 -4.99 -3.23
CA TYR A 42 16.08 -3.63 -3.67
C TYR A 42 16.12 -2.63 -2.53
N LEU A 43 15.69 -3.04 -1.34
CA LEU A 43 15.69 -2.18 -0.17
C LEU A 43 17.08 -2.14 0.44
N SER A 44 17.57 -0.92 0.67
CA SER A 44 18.69 -0.73 1.58
C SER A 44 18.26 -1.21 2.97
N SER A 45 19.22 -1.37 3.89
CA SER A 45 18.91 -1.82 5.25
C SER A 45 17.69 -1.09 5.83
N ARG A 46 16.71 -1.84 6.35
CA ARG A 46 15.49 -1.32 6.99
C ARG A 46 15.80 -0.17 7.94
N THR A 47 16.89 -0.28 8.70
CA THR A 47 17.36 0.75 9.64
C THR A 47 17.63 2.09 8.94
N VAL A 48 18.17 2.09 7.72
CA VAL A 48 18.46 3.31 6.96
C VAL A 48 17.17 4.01 6.54
N HIS A 49 16.21 3.26 5.99
CA HIS A 49 14.91 3.82 5.59
C HIS A 49 14.12 4.33 6.80
N PHE A 50 14.17 3.59 7.92
CA PHE A 50 13.59 4.00 9.19
C PHE A 50 14.17 5.34 9.65
N MET A 51 15.51 5.45 9.75
CA MET A 51 16.19 6.69 10.16
C MET A 51 15.91 7.87 9.22
N ASN A 52 15.86 7.64 7.90
CA ASN A 52 15.51 8.67 6.93
C ASN A 52 14.09 9.21 7.14
N LEU A 53 13.13 8.32 7.47
CA LEU A 53 11.76 8.74 7.79
C LEU A 53 11.72 9.63 9.04
N PHE A 54 12.46 9.30 10.11
CA PHE A 54 12.52 10.14 11.31
C PHE A 54 13.09 11.52 11.02
N ASN A 55 14.21 11.59 10.29
CA ASN A 55 14.78 12.87 9.89
C ASN A 55 13.79 13.72 9.09
N ILE A 56 13.00 13.11 8.21
CA ILE A 56 11.99 13.84 7.44
C ILE A 56 10.83 14.28 8.33
N LEU A 57 10.35 13.41 9.23
CA LEU A 57 9.32 13.72 10.21
C LEU A 57 9.72 14.89 11.11
N GLU A 58 10.94 14.89 11.64
CA GLU A 58 11.48 16.00 12.44
C GLU A 58 11.58 17.31 11.66
N ASN A 59 11.91 17.26 10.37
CA ASN A 59 12.02 18.46 9.54
C ASN A 59 10.65 19.03 9.10
N ILE A 60 9.63 18.18 8.98
CA ILE A 60 8.27 18.59 8.57
C ILE A 60 7.49 19.16 9.75
N ILE A 61 7.74 18.66 10.96
CA ILE A 61 6.99 19.03 12.15
C ILE A 61 7.69 20.21 12.82
N SER A 62 7.01 21.36 12.85
CA SER A 62 7.49 22.55 13.55
C SER A 62 7.80 22.25 15.01
N SER A 63 8.84 22.88 15.57
CA SER A 63 9.25 22.75 16.98
C SER A 63 8.15 23.04 18.00
N ASP A 64 7.08 23.74 17.57
CA ASP A 64 5.97 24.16 18.42
C ASP A 64 4.86 23.09 18.55
N ASP A 65 4.92 22.00 17.78
CA ASP A 65 3.97 20.88 17.87
C ASP A 65 4.50 19.75 18.77
N GLU A 66 4.43 19.99 20.08
CA GLU A 66 4.86 19.05 21.12
C GLU A 66 4.11 17.71 21.04
N TYR A 67 2.85 17.72 20.59
CA TYR A 67 2.04 16.51 20.44
C TYR A 67 2.60 15.60 19.34
N SER A 68 2.83 16.18 18.15
CA SER A 68 3.37 15.42 17.03
C SER A 68 4.80 14.93 17.28
N SER A 69 5.63 15.74 17.94
CA SER A 69 7.00 15.34 18.33
C SER A 69 7.00 14.15 19.30
N ASN A 70 6.13 14.17 20.31
CA ASN A 70 5.96 13.05 21.23
C ASN A 70 5.47 11.78 20.53
N LEU A 71 4.54 11.91 19.56
CA LEU A 71 4.08 10.76 18.78
C LEU A 71 5.18 10.16 17.89
N ILE A 72 6.02 10.99 17.27
CA ILE A 72 7.18 10.50 16.51
C ILE A 72 8.12 9.74 17.43
N SER A 73 8.44 10.29 18.60
CA SER A 73 9.32 9.64 19.57
C SER A 73 8.75 8.30 20.05
N GLN A 74 7.44 8.23 20.29
CA GLN A 74 6.76 6.98 20.61
C GLN A 74 6.83 5.99 19.45
N PHE A 75 6.59 6.45 18.22
CA PHE A 75 6.70 5.62 17.03
C PHE A 75 8.11 5.05 16.89
N GLU A 76 9.17 5.86 17.05
CA GLU A 76 10.56 5.40 16.99
C GLU A 76 10.86 4.27 17.98
N GLN A 77 10.39 4.42 19.22
CA GLN A 77 10.71 3.52 20.31
C GLN A 77 9.85 2.25 20.33
N THR A 78 8.62 2.33 19.83
CA THR A 78 7.61 1.27 20.00
C THR A 78 7.17 0.62 18.70
N TYR A 79 7.61 1.13 17.55
CA TYR A 79 7.20 0.56 16.26
C TYR A 79 7.64 -0.90 16.12
N GLU A 80 6.64 -1.75 15.97
CA GLU A 80 6.80 -3.16 15.64
C GLU A 80 5.89 -3.52 14.47
N LEU A 81 6.26 -4.57 13.73
CA LEU A 81 5.48 -5.08 12.59
C LEU A 81 4.01 -5.33 12.97
N GLN A 82 3.76 -5.83 14.17
CA GLN A 82 2.43 -6.13 14.73
C GLN A 82 1.55 -4.88 14.87
N GLN A 83 2.16 -3.70 15.00
CA GLN A 83 1.47 -2.46 15.27
C GLN A 83 1.29 -1.59 14.01
N VAL A 84 1.79 -2.01 12.85
CA VAL A 84 1.75 -1.21 11.62
C VAL A 84 0.33 -0.73 11.27
N VAL A 85 -0.68 -1.59 11.46
CA VAL A 85 -2.09 -1.24 11.23
C VAL A 85 -2.56 -0.16 12.19
N TYR A 86 -2.17 -0.23 13.48
CA TYR A 86 -2.52 0.78 14.48
C TYR A 86 -1.95 2.16 14.09
N TRP A 87 -0.69 2.20 13.68
CA TRP A 87 0.00 3.45 13.30
C TRP A 87 -0.58 4.10 12.04
N LEU A 88 -1.20 3.30 11.16
CA LEU A 88 -1.83 3.78 9.92
C LEU A 88 -3.32 4.09 10.06
N THR A 89 -3.96 3.62 11.13
CA THR A 89 -5.40 3.88 11.36
C THR A 89 -5.63 4.94 12.43
N SER A 90 -4.64 5.15 13.30
CA SER A 90 -4.63 6.25 14.28
C SER A 90 -4.34 7.58 13.58
N ASP A 91 -5.01 8.66 14.01
CA ASP A 91 -4.71 10.02 13.54
C ASP A 91 -3.35 10.47 14.06
N THR A 92 -2.32 10.16 13.28
CA THR A 92 -0.92 10.47 13.57
C THR A 92 -0.30 11.25 12.41
N PRO A 93 0.81 11.98 12.64
CA PRO A 93 1.56 12.61 11.55
C PRO A 93 2.01 11.60 10.47
N LEU A 94 2.29 10.35 10.87
CA LEU A 94 2.70 9.28 9.97
C LEU A 94 1.65 9.01 8.89
N ILE A 95 0.39 8.78 9.26
CA ILE A 95 -0.66 8.49 8.27
C ILE A 95 -0.90 9.68 7.34
N ARG A 96 -0.74 10.92 7.83
CA ARG A 96 -0.86 12.13 7.01
C ARG A 96 0.24 12.18 5.94
N ILE A 97 1.48 11.85 6.30
CA ILE A 97 2.61 11.79 5.35
C ILE A 97 2.41 10.65 4.35
N VAL A 98 2.01 9.46 4.81
CA VAL A 98 1.74 8.31 3.95
C VAL A 98 0.64 8.65 2.93
N ASN A 99 -0.48 9.20 3.40
CA ASN A 99 -1.60 9.58 2.54
C ASN A 99 -1.20 10.67 1.53
N LYS A 100 -0.44 11.67 1.97
CA LYS A 100 0.07 12.73 1.10
C LYS A 100 0.98 12.16 0.01
N ALA A 101 1.95 11.31 0.39
CA ALA A 101 2.88 10.67 -0.54
C ALA A 101 2.15 9.84 -1.61
N LEU A 102 1.15 9.06 -1.20
CA LEU A 102 0.30 8.28 -2.11
C LEU A 102 -0.54 9.18 -3.02
N HIS A 103 -1.13 10.24 -2.48
CA HIS A 103 -1.99 11.16 -3.24
C HIS A 103 -1.20 11.95 -4.28
N GLU A 104 -0.03 12.47 -3.91
CA GLU A 104 0.84 13.27 -4.77
C GLU A 104 1.73 12.40 -5.67
N GLN A 105 1.71 11.08 -5.48
CA GLN A 105 2.61 10.14 -6.16
C GLN A 105 4.09 10.51 -5.96
N ASP A 106 4.44 10.94 -4.73
CA ASP A 106 5.82 11.27 -4.36
C ASP A 106 6.64 9.99 -4.26
N ILE A 107 7.27 9.61 -5.37
CA ILE A 107 8.05 8.39 -5.50
C ILE A 107 9.18 8.33 -4.48
N ASN A 108 9.84 9.46 -4.19
CA ASN A 108 10.96 9.49 -3.23
C ASN A 108 10.47 9.21 -1.80
N MET A 109 9.33 9.80 -1.43
CA MET A 109 8.71 9.53 -0.15
C MET A 109 8.19 8.09 -0.06
N LEU A 110 7.58 7.55 -1.13
CA LEU A 110 7.15 6.15 -1.17
C LEU A 110 8.32 5.17 -1.04
N PHE A 111 9.49 5.48 -1.63
CA PHE A 111 10.71 4.72 -1.42
C PHE A 111 11.29 4.86 0.00
N THR A 112 11.04 5.97 0.70
CA THR A 112 11.41 6.11 2.11
C THR A 112 10.48 5.28 2.99
N LEU A 113 9.19 5.25 2.65
CA LEU A 113 8.12 4.52 3.33
C LEU A 113 8.04 3.04 2.93
N CYS A 114 8.92 2.54 2.05
CA CYS A 114 8.86 1.19 1.50
C CYS A 114 8.84 0.10 2.59
N PHE A 115 9.60 0.27 3.68
CA PHE A 115 9.60 -0.68 4.80
C PHE A 115 8.21 -0.77 5.44
N LEU A 116 7.52 0.37 5.55
CA LEU A 116 6.16 0.45 6.09
C LEU A 116 5.18 -0.24 5.13
N LEU A 117 5.32 -0.02 3.82
CA LEU A 117 4.51 -0.69 2.80
C LEU A 117 4.69 -2.22 2.81
N VAL A 118 5.93 -2.69 2.96
CA VAL A 118 6.26 -4.12 3.13
C VAL A 118 5.62 -4.67 4.41
N ASP A 119 5.72 -3.95 5.52
CA ASP A 119 5.15 -4.34 6.80
C ASP A 119 3.61 -4.42 6.73
N ILE A 120 2.96 -3.46 6.06
CA ILE A 120 1.50 -3.49 5.77
C ILE A 120 1.14 -4.72 4.96
N TYR A 121 1.83 -4.92 3.83
CA TYR A 121 1.56 -6.02 2.92
C TYR A 121 1.69 -7.38 3.62
N THR A 122 2.75 -7.53 4.42
CA THR A 122 3.00 -8.73 5.22
C THR A 122 1.87 -8.99 6.21
N GLN A 123 1.37 -7.96 6.90
CA GLN A 123 0.25 -8.12 7.83
C GLN A 123 -1.06 -8.45 7.12
N LEU A 124 -1.33 -7.83 5.97
CA LEU A 124 -2.54 -8.11 5.20
C LEU A 124 -2.56 -9.57 4.71
N ILE A 125 -1.45 -10.09 4.20
CA ILE A 125 -1.34 -11.50 3.81
C ILE A 125 -1.56 -12.41 5.02
N LYS A 126 -0.94 -12.10 6.16
CA LYS A 126 -1.10 -12.87 7.39
C LYS A 126 -2.57 -12.93 7.82
N HIS A 127 -3.23 -11.78 7.89
CA HIS A 127 -4.66 -11.71 8.25
C HIS A 127 -5.54 -12.46 7.25
N GLN A 128 -5.23 -12.39 5.95
CA GLN A 128 -5.95 -13.15 4.93
C GLN A 128 -5.80 -14.66 5.16
N ALA A 129 -4.59 -15.15 5.41
CA ALA A 129 -4.32 -16.54 5.71
C ALA A 129 -5.04 -17.00 7.00
N ASP A 130 -4.99 -16.20 8.05
CA ASP A 130 -5.66 -16.49 9.32
C ASP A 130 -7.18 -16.58 9.15
N SER A 131 -7.77 -15.68 8.35
CA SER A 131 -9.21 -15.74 8.05
C SER A 131 -9.59 -17.01 7.29
N LEU A 132 -8.81 -17.40 6.28
CA LEU A 132 -9.04 -18.60 5.48
C LEU A 132 -8.93 -19.89 6.32
N ASN A 133 -7.97 -19.91 7.25
CA ASN A 133 -7.79 -21.00 8.20
C ASN A 133 -8.95 -21.07 9.20
N ALA A 134 -9.42 -19.94 9.73
CA ALA A 134 -10.57 -19.92 10.63
C ALA A 134 -11.84 -20.52 9.98
N PHE A 135 -12.07 -20.25 8.69
CA PHE A 135 -13.19 -20.83 7.94
C PHE A 135 -13.05 -22.35 7.70
N SER A 136 -11.83 -22.88 7.60
CA SER A 136 -11.63 -24.32 7.42
C SER A 136 -11.82 -25.11 8.71
N TYR A 137 -11.51 -24.53 9.87
CA TYR A 137 -11.81 -25.14 11.17
C TYR A 137 -13.31 -25.16 11.47
N THR A 138 -14.05 -24.07 11.19
CA THR A 138 -15.51 -24.05 11.41
C THR A 138 -16.26 -25.02 10.49
N ALA A 139 -15.84 -25.17 9.24
CA ALA A 139 -16.43 -26.15 8.32
C ALA A 139 -16.17 -27.61 8.74
N ASN A 140 -15.00 -27.91 9.31
CA ASN A 140 -14.67 -29.26 9.79
C ASN A 140 -15.36 -29.62 11.11
N ASP A 141 -15.60 -28.63 11.98
CA ASP A 141 -16.33 -28.84 13.24
C ASP A 141 -17.84 -29.07 13.03
N GLU A 142 -18.44 -28.52 11.97
CA GLU A 142 -19.83 -28.79 11.58
C GLU A 142 -20.02 -30.20 11.01
N ILE A 143 -19.01 -30.76 10.32
CA ILE A 143 -19.02 -32.12 9.78
C ILE A 143 -18.76 -33.16 10.89
N SER A 144 -17.91 -32.84 11.85
CA SER A 144 -17.60 -33.67 13.03
C SER A 144 -18.80 -33.82 13.99
N ASN A 145 -19.63 -32.78 14.14
CA ASN A 145 -20.76 -32.77 15.07
C ASN A 145 -22.12 -33.15 14.45
N GLY A 146 -22.10 -33.88 13.33
CA GLY A 146 -23.28 -34.43 12.64
C GLY A 146 -24.01 -35.54 13.41
N LYS A 147 -24.70 -35.16 14.49
CA LYS A 147 -26.04 -35.62 14.93
C LYS A 147 -26.43 -37.08 14.62
N SER A 148 -26.21 -37.96 15.59
CA SER A 148 -27.09 -39.10 15.87
C SER A 148 -28.44 -38.57 16.36
N PHE A 149 -29.44 -38.52 15.48
CA PHE A 149 -30.84 -38.46 15.91
C PHE A 149 -31.36 -39.90 16.01
N SER A 150 -31.50 -40.35 17.25
CA SER A 150 -32.34 -41.49 17.63
C SER A 150 -33.81 -41.19 17.39
#